data_AF-A0A2E3X7A5-F1
#
_entry.id   AF-A0A2E3X7A5-F1
#
_cell.length_a   1.000
_cell.length_b   1.000
_cell.length_c   1.000
_cell.angle_alpha   90.00
_cell.angle_beta   90.00
_cell.angle_gamma   90.00
#
_symmetry.space_group_name_H-M   'P 1'
#
loop_
_entity.id
_entity.type
_entity.pdbx_description
1 polymer ?
#
loop_
_entity_poly.entity_id
_entity_poly.type
_entity_poly.pdbx_seq_one_letter_code
_entity_poly.pdbx_strand_id
1 'polypeptide(L)' 'MSKQIIFIGFIFIIVGGLFFIIEKSGFNYNNPLDFKFEKGNTKIFLPIGSSILISIVLSLVFYFIKKIF' A
#
# COMPACT_ATOMS: atom_id res chain seq x y z
N MET A 1 22.16 -2.31 -12.78
CA MET A 1 20.99 -2.92 -13.44
C MET A 1 20.57 -4.24 -12.79
N SER A 2 21.34 -5.34 -12.86
CA SER A 2 20.95 -6.64 -12.29
C SER A 2 20.68 -6.62 -10.78
N LYS A 3 21.55 -5.99 -9.97
CA LYS A 3 21.36 -5.86 -8.52
C LYS A 3 20.11 -5.05 -8.13
N GLN A 4 19.72 -4.05 -8.93
CA GLN A 4 18.54 -3.22 -8.66
C GLN A 4 17.23 -4.01 -8.85
N ILE A 5 17.19 -4.89 -9.85
CA ILE A 5 16.05 -5.78 -10.10
C ILE A 5 15.90 -6.80 -8.96
N ILE A 6 17.01 -7.35 -8.45
CA ILE A 6 16.97 -8.26 -7.30
C ILE A 6 16.47 -7.53 -6.05
N PHE A 7 16.94 -6.30 -5.81
CA PHE A 7 16.51 -5.49 -4.68
C PHE A 7 15.02 -5.12 -4.75
N ILE A 8 14.52 -4.70 -5.92
CA ILE A 8 13.10 -4.39 -6.09
C ILE A 8 12.23 -5.64 -5.90
N GLY A 9 12.66 -6.80 -6.42
CA GLY A 9 11.97 -8.08 -6.21
C GLY A 9 11.89 -8.45 -4.74
N PHE A 10 12.98 -8.27 -4.00
CA PHE A 10 13.01 -8.51 -2.55
C PHE A 10 12.05 -7.58 -1.79
N ILE A 11 11.97 -6.30 -2.17
CA ILE A 11 11.01 -5.35 -1.59
C ILE A 11 9.57 -5.82 -1.81
N PHE A 12 9.23 -6.30 -3.01
CA PHE A 12 7.89 -6.78 -3.33
C PHE A 12 7.53 -8.04 -2.54
N ILE A 13 8.48 -8.96 -2.33
CA ILE A 13 8.26 -10.15 -1.50
C ILE A 13 7.92 -9.75 -0.06
N ILE A 14 8.66 -8.80 0.52
CA ILE A 14 8.38 -8.32 1.89
C ILE A 14 7.01 -7.66 1.98
N VAL A 15 6.69 -6.76 1.05
CA VAL A 15 5.39 -6.05 1.03
C VAL A 15 4.23 -7.04 0.81
N GLY A 16 4.38 -7.99 -0.10
CA GLY A 16 3.38 -9.02 -0.35
C GLY A 16 3.18 -9.95 0.84
N GLY A 17 4.27 -10.35 1.52
CA GLY A 17 4.20 -11.15 2.74
C GLY A 17 3.50 -10.43 3.89
N LEU A 18 3.78 -9.14 4.08
CA LEU A 18 3.07 -8.29 5.06
C LEU A 18 1.57 -8.22 4.75
N PHE A 19 1.20 -7.97 3.49
CA PHE A 19 -0.20 -7.94 3.06
C PHE A 19 -0.92 -9.27 3.34
N PHE A 20 -0.28 -10.41 3.05
CA PHE A 20 -0.84 -11.74 3.30
C PHE A 20 -1.12 -12.00 4.78
N ILE A 21 -0.21 -11.57 5.67
CA ILE A 21 -0.40 -11.72 7.12
C ILE A 21 -1.55 -10.84 7.61
N ILE A 22 -1.64 -9.59 7.13
CA ILE A 22 -2.69 -8.64 7.50
C ILE A 22 -4.07 -9.18 7.07
N GLU A 23 -4.17 -9.68 5.83
CA GLU A 23 -5.39 -10.30 5.31
C GLU A 23 -5.81 -11.50 6.15
N LYS A 24 -4.87 -12.39 6.49
CA LYS A 24 -5.14 -13.58 7.30
C LYS A 24 -5.50 -13.27 8.75
N SER A 25 -5.07 -12.13 9.28
CA SER A 25 -5.39 -11.68 10.65
C SER A 25 -6.84 -11.18 10.80
N GLY A 26 -7.60 -11.09 9.71
CA GLY A 26 -8.98 -10.57 9.73
C GLY A 26 -9.05 -9.06 10.02
N PHE A 27 -7.92 -8.35 9.94
CA PHE A 27 -7.85 -6.92 10.18
C PHE A 27 -8.42 -6.16 8.99
N ASN A 28 -9.70 -5.78 9.06
CA ASN A 28 -10.34 -5.02 8.00
C ASN A 28 -10.08 -3.52 8.18
N TYR A 29 -9.16 -2.98 7.39
CA TYR A 29 -8.88 -1.54 7.38
C TYR A 29 -9.88 -0.82 6.48
N ASN A 30 -10.89 -0.18 7.08
CA ASN A 30 -11.78 0.73 6.37
C ASN A 30 -11.34 2.17 6.62
N ASN A 31 -10.72 2.77 5.60
CA ASN A 31 -10.32 4.16 5.68
C ASN A 31 -11.56 5.07 5.57
N PRO A 32 -11.82 5.98 6.52
CA PRO A 32 -12.99 6.85 6.46
C PRO A 32 -13.00 7.79 5.24
N LEU A 33 -11.83 8.09 4.66
CA LEU A 33 -11.72 8.89 3.44
C LEU A 33 -11.91 8.06 2.15
N ASP A 34 -12.03 6.73 2.25
CA ASP A 34 -12.31 5.91 1.07
C ASP A 34 -13.82 5.93 0.79
N PHE A 35 -14.18 6.37 -0.40
CA PHE A 35 -15.57 6.48 -0.81
C PHE A 35 -16.01 5.20 -1.52
N LYS A 36 -17.01 4.52 -0.97
CA LYS A 36 -17.65 3.35 -1.58
C LYS A 36 -19.08 3.73 -1.97
N PHE A 37 -19.40 3.64 -3.25
CA PHE A 37 -20.75 3.86 -3.76
C PHE A 37 -21.26 2.58 -4.40
N GLU A 38 -22.29 1.98 -3.79
CA GLU A 38 -22.96 0.79 -4.32
C GLU A 38 -24.41 1.15 -4.67
N LYS A 39 -24.81 0.95 -5.94
CA LYS A 39 -26.19 1.13 -6.40
C LYS A 39 -26.58 -0.01 -7.33
N GLY A 40 -27.43 -0.92 -6.84
CA GLY A 40 -27.83 -2.11 -7.59
C GLY A 40 -26.62 -2.99 -7.94
N ASN A 41 -26.42 -3.24 -9.24
CA ASN A 41 -25.25 -3.97 -9.75
C ASN A 41 -23.99 -3.10 -9.94
N THR A 42 -24.07 -1.78 -9.72
CA THR A 42 -22.93 -0.87 -9.90
C THR A 42 -22.22 -0.66 -8.58
N LYS A 43 -20.93 -0.99 -8.53
CA LYS A 43 -20.04 -0.73 -7.39
C LYS A 43 -18.89 0.15 -7.84
N ILE A 44 -18.77 1.33 -7.25
CA ILE A 44 -17.69 2.28 -7.48
C ILE A 44 -16.91 2.42 -6.19
N PHE A 45 -15.61 2.13 -6.25
CA PHE A 45 -14.69 2.29 -5.13
C PHE A 45 -13.66 3.37 -5.46
N LEU A 46 -13.60 4.41 -4.63
CA LEU A 46 -12.66 5.54 -4.73
C LEU A 46 -11.74 5.52 -3.50
N PRO A 47 -10.55 4.91 -3.59
CA PRO A 47 -9.62 4.76 -2.47
C PRO A 47 -8.83 6.04 -2.18
N ILE A 48 -9.51 7.18 -2.01
CA ILE A 48 -8.86 8.49 -1.86
C ILE A 48 -7.98 8.51 -0.62
N GLY A 49 -8.51 8.07 0.52
CA GLY A 49 -7.77 8.02 1.76
C GLY A 49 -6.58 7.06 1.67
N SER A 50 -6.81 5.88 1.10
CA SER A 50 -5.78 4.84 1.01
C SER A 50 -4.64 5.28 0.10
N SER A 51 -4.92 5.97 -1.00
CA SER A 51 -3.89 6.57 -1.85
C SER A 51 -3.10 7.68 -1.13
N ILE A 52 -3.74 8.50 -0.31
CA ILE A 52 -3.04 9.53 0.48
C ILE A 52 -2.11 8.87 1.50
N LEU A 53 -2.60 7.86 2.21
CA LEU A 53 -1.81 7.10 3.19
C LEU A 53 -0.60 6.43 2.54
N ILE A 54 -0.80 5.74 1.41
CA ILE A 54 0.30 5.11 0.67
C ILE A 54 1.36 6.15 0.29
N SER A 55 0.92 7.33 -0.14
CA SER A 55 1.81 8.41 -0.58
C SER A 55 2.65 8.95 0.57
N ILE A 56 2.05 9.19 1.74
CA ILE A 56 2.75 9.65 2.93
C ILE A 56 3.80 8.63 3.38
N VAL A 57 3.43 7.34 3.41
CA VAL A 57 4.36 6.25 3.77
C VAL A 57 5.53 6.21 2.81
N LEU A 58 5.28 6.25 1.49
CA LEU A 58 6.35 6.25 0.48
C LEU A 58 7.26 7.48 0.63
N SER A 59 6.69 8.66 0.87
CA SER A 59 7.46 9.89 1.09
C SER A 59 8.36 9.78 2.33
N LEU A 60 7.86 9.22 3.44
CA LEU A 60 8.66 8.98 4.64
C LEU A 60 9.79 7.98 4.36
N VAL A 61 9.50 6.88 3.66
CA VAL A 61 10.51 5.88 3.28
C VAL A 61 11.61 6.52 2.44
N PHE A 62 11.26 7.29 1.40
CA PHE A 62 12.26 7.99 0.58
C PHE A 62 13.02 9.06 1.35
N TYR A 63 12.36 9.76 2.29
CA TYR A 63 13.02 10.72 3.17
C TYR A 63 14.11 10.04 4.03
N PHE A 64 13.79 8.90 4.66
CA PHE A 64 14.76 8.17 5.46
C PHE A 64 15.90 7.59 4.62
N ILE A 65 15.60 7.03 3.45
CA ILE A 65 16.63 6.54 2.51
C ILE A 65 17.59 7.68 2.14
N LYS A 66 17.07 8.84 1.74
CA LYS A 66 17.88 10.03 1.40
C LYS A 66 18.66 10.61 2.58
N LYS A 67 18.19 10.42 3.81
CA LYS A 67 18.88 10.91 5.00
C LYS A 67 20.06 10.00 5.39
N ILE A 68 19.95 8.70 5.12
CA ILE A 68 20.94 7.68 5.50
C ILE A 68 22.02 7.47 4.44
N PHE A 69 21.66 7.60 3.15
CA PHE A 69 22.59 7.57 2.01
C PHE A 69 23.03 8.97 1.62
#